data_AF-A0AAE2YEV3-F1
#
_entry.id   AF-A0AAE2YEV3-F1
#
_cell.length_a   1.000
_cell.length_b   1.000
_cell.length_c   1.000
_cell.angle_alpha   90.00
_cell.angle_beta   90.00
_cell.angle_gamma   90.00
#
_symmetry.space_group_name_H-M   'P 1'
#
loop_
_entity.id
_entity.type
_entity.pdbx_description
1 polymer ?
#
loop_
_entity_poly.entity_id
_entity_poly.type
_entity_poly.pdbx_seq_one_letter_code
_entity_poly.pdbx_strand_id
1 'polypeptide(L)'
;MHDVVNMCPFKEPLKKWWIWAVFVIIYLLAVPWYFPTGYVGPIIFGFPLWALIVFLDTITLALWVTFVLRKHFSWNVEDFIKKKVVKENE
;
A
#
# COMPACT_ATOMS: atom_id res chain seq x y z
N MET A 1 -27.63 -15.72 0.44
CA MET A 1 -26.82 -14.80 1.30
C MET A 1 -25.34 -14.88 0.93
N HIS A 2 -24.97 -14.99 -0.36
CA HIS A 2 -23.57 -15.02 -0.82
C HIS A 2 -23.30 -14.08 -2.02
N ASP A 3 -24.32 -13.39 -2.54
CA ASP A 3 -24.26 -12.72 -3.85
C ASP A 3 -24.09 -11.19 -3.80
N VAL A 4 -24.17 -10.58 -2.61
CA VAL A 4 -24.07 -9.11 -2.46
C VAL A 4 -22.63 -8.57 -2.57
N VAL A 5 -21.63 -9.45 -2.61
CA VAL A 5 -20.21 -9.06 -2.65
C VAL A 5 -19.71 -8.81 -4.09
N ASN A 6 -20.40 -9.31 -5.12
CA ASN A 6 -19.85 -9.41 -6.48
C ASN A 6 -20.27 -8.29 -7.46
N MET A 7 -20.71 -7.12 -6.97
CA MET A 7 -21.33 -6.07 -7.82
C MET A 7 -20.50 -4.80 -8.03
N CYS A 8 -19.35 -4.66 -7.38
CA CYS A 8 -18.38 -3.65 -7.79
C CYS A 8 -17.46 -4.28 -8.83
N PRO A 9 -17.41 -3.81 -10.09
CA PRO A 9 -16.24 -3.93 -10.94
C PRO A 9 -15.08 -3.21 -10.25
N PHE A 10 -14.54 -3.87 -9.23
CA PHE A 10 -13.33 -3.50 -8.55
C PHE A 10 -12.26 -3.72 -9.61
N LYS A 11 -11.91 -2.66 -10.34
CA LYS A 11 -10.82 -2.68 -11.31
C LYS A 11 -9.57 -3.06 -10.52
N GLU A 12 -9.25 -4.36 -10.49
CA GLU A 12 -8.32 -5.00 -9.56
C GLU A 12 -6.99 -4.21 -9.52
N PRO A 13 -6.85 -3.28 -8.56
CA PRO A 13 -5.75 -2.34 -8.58
C PRO A 13 -4.45 -3.05 -8.19
N LEU A 14 -4.56 -4.23 -7.56
CA LEU A 14 -3.47 -5.14 -7.24
C LEU A 14 -2.85 -5.85 -8.45
N LYS A 15 -3.46 -5.82 -9.64
CA LYS A 15 -2.92 -6.54 -10.81
C LYS A 15 -1.68 -5.86 -11.42
N LYS A 16 -1.35 -4.64 -10.98
CA LYS A 16 -0.13 -3.95 -11.42
C LYS A 16 1.09 -4.48 -10.66
N TRP A 17 1.85 -5.33 -11.32
CA TRP A 17 3.07 -5.96 -10.79
C TRP A 17 4.12 -4.94 -10.29
N TRP A 18 4.12 -3.71 -10.83
CA TRP A 18 5.01 -2.64 -10.37
C TRP A 18 4.76 -2.18 -8.92
N ILE A 19 3.52 -2.27 -8.42
CA ILE A 19 3.19 -1.93 -7.02
C ILE A 19 3.88 -2.90 -6.06
N TRP A 20 3.91 -4.19 -6.43
CA TRP A 20 4.62 -5.23 -5.69
C TRP A 20 6.13 -5.03 -5.71
N ALA A 21 6.71 -4.62 -6.84
CA ALA A 21 8.13 -4.31 -6.92
C ALA A 21 8.55 -3.20 -5.94
N VAL A 22 7.79 -2.11 -5.86
CA VAL A 22 8.06 -1.03 -4.89
C VAL A 22 7.88 -1.51 -3.45
N PHE A 23 6.86 -2.33 -3.18
CA PHE A 23 6.67 -2.94 -1.86
C PHE A 23 7.86 -3.78 -1.42
N VAL A 24 8.37 -4.63 -2.32
CA VAL A 24 9.54 -5.47 -2.06
C VAL A 24 10.77 -4.61 -1.81
N ILE A 25 10.99 -3.55 -2.59
CA ILE A 25 12.12 -2.63 -2.41
C ILE A 25 12.06 -1.96 -1.03
N ILE A 26 10.89 -1.44 -0.63
CA ILE A 26 10.67 -0.83 0.69
C ILE A 26 10.98 -1.86 1.79
N TYR A 27 10.44 -3.08 1.67
CA TYR A 27 10.67 -4.13 2.65
C TYR A 27 12.14 -4.57 2.77
N LEU A 28 12.87 -4.59 1.65
CA LEU A 28 14.31 -4.88 1.63
C LEU A 28 15.13 -3.77 2.29
N LEU A 29 14.69 -2.51 2.18
CA LEU A 29 15.29 -1.36 2.87
C LEU A 29 14.97 -1.36 4.37
N ALA A 30 13.79 -1.86 4.76
CA ALA A 30 13.40 -2.02 6.16
C ALA A 30 14.32 -2.98 6.92
N VAL A 31 14.78 -4.04 6.25
CA VAL A 31 15.61 -5.05 6.87
C VAL A 31 17.06 -4.57 6.90
N PRO A 32 17.69 -4.43 8.08
CA PRO A 32 19.07 -3.97 8.19
C PRO A 32 20.07 -5.10 7.87
N TRP A 33 19.99 -5.68 6.67
CA TRP A 33 20.98 -6.66 6.17
C TRP A 33 22.34 -6.00 5.91
N TYR A 34 22.38 -4.68 5.88
CA TYR A 34 23.55 -3.89 5.52
C TYR A 34 24.53 -3.75 6.69
N PHE A 35 24.11 -4.14 7.91
CA PHE A 35 24.96 -4.11 9.09
C PHE A 35 25.58 -5.49 9.37
N PRO A 36 26.90 -5.57 9.63
CA PRO A 36 27.54 -6.83 10.01
C PRO A 36 26.99 -7.33 11.34
N THR A 37 26.91 -8.66 11.47
CA THR A 37 26.46 -9.35 12.69
C THR A 37 27.30 -8.90 13.88
N GLY A 38 26.72 -8.10 14.77
CA GLY A 38 27.39 -7.55 15.96
C GLY A 38 27.60 -6.04 15.96
N TYR A 39 27.23 -5.31 14.89
CA TYR A 39 27.34 -3.86 14.88
C TYR A 39 26.16 -3.21 15.60
N VAL A 40 26.31 -2.99 16.90
CA VAL A 40 25.48 -2.05 17.66
C VAL A 40 25.93 -0.65 17.24
N GLY A 41 25.44 -0.18 16.08
CA GLY A 41 25.71 1.17 15.59
C GLY A 41 25.34 2.23 16.64
N PRO A 42 25.87 3.47 16.51
CA PRO A 42 25.77 4.48 17.56
C PRO A 42 24.33 4.64 18.04
N ILE A 43 24.14 4.43 19.34
CA ILE A 43 22.85 4.48 20.00
C ILE A 43 22.44 5.95 20.05
N ILE A 44 21.52 6.36 19.19
CA ILE A 44 20.92 7.70 19.25
C ILE A 44 19.73 7.61 20.20
N PHE A 45 19.75 8.40 21.28
CA PHE A 45 18.64 8.47 22.25
C PHE A 45 18.26 7.15 22.96
N GLY A 46 19.14 6.16 22.98
CA GLY A 46 18.84 4.83 23.56
C GLY A 46 18.30 3.82 22.54
N PHE A 47 18.05 4.24 21.29
CA PHE A 47 17.61 3.37 20.21
C PHE A 47 18.72 3.14 19.17
N PRO A 48 18.84 1.92 18.63
CA PRO A 48 19.79 1.66 17.57
C PRO A 48 19.31 2.31 16.25
N LEU A 49 20.23 2.79 15.42
CA LEU A 49 19.92 3.52 14.18
C LEU A 49 18.93 2.79 13.26
N TRP A 50 19.03 1.47 13.21
CA TRP A 50 18.12 0.65 12.40
C TRP A 50 16.66 0.78 12.83
N ALA A 51 16.38 1.05 14.10
CA ALA A 51 15.01 1.28 14.57
C ALA A 51 14.39 2.56 13.98
N LEU A 52 15.19 3.63 13.83
CA LEU A 52 14.74 4.86 13.18
C LEU A 52 14.49 4.64 11.68
N ILE A 53 15.32 3.83 11.03
CA ILE A 53 15.16 3.48 9.62
C ILE A 53 13.83 2.74 9.42
N VAL A 54 13.55 1.72 10.24
CA VAL A 54 12.26 0.99 10.19
C VAL A 54 11.09 1.92 10.47
N PHE A 55 11.22 2.84 11.41
CA PHE A 55 10.16 3.80 11.72
C PHE A 55 9.85 4.72 10.52
N LEU A 56 10.87 5.27 9.87
CA LEU A 56 10.71 6.06 8.65
C LEU A 56 10.15 5.22 7.50
N ASP A 57 10.56 3.97 7.41
CA ASP A 57 10.10 3.05 6.37
C ASP A 57 8.61 2.70 6.54
N THR A 58 8.13 2.50 7.77
CA THR A 58 6.69 2.30 8.04
C THR A 58 5.84 3.51 7.64
N ILE A 59 6.30 4.73 7.92
CA ILE A 59 5.63 5.97 7.49
C ILE A 59 5.61 6.05 5.95
N THR A 60 6.75 5.75 5.32
CA THR A 60 6.89 5.75 3.86
C THR A 60 5.95 4.73 3.22
N LEU A 61 5.84 3.53 3.80
CA LEU A 61 4.92 2.48 3.36
C LEU A 61 3.45 2.90 3.52
N ALA A 62 3.09 3.53 4.64
CA ALA A 62 1.74 4.04 4.86
C ALA A 62 1.36 5.13 3.82
N LEU A 63 2.28 6.06 3.54
CA LEU A 63 2.10 7.08 2.51
C LEU A 63 2.00 6.45 1.11
N TRP A 64 2.84 5.45 0.82
CA TRP A 64 2.82 4.74 -0.46
C TRP A 64 1.47 4.05 -0.69
N VAL A 65 0.97 3.29 0.29
CA VAL A 65 -0.34 2.65 0.21
C VAL A 65 -1.44 3.69 0.03
N THR A 66 -1.41 4.77 0.80
CA THR A 66 -2.40 5.86 0.71
C THR A 66 -2.37 6.53 -0.68
N PHE A 67 -1.18 6.75 -1.24
CA PHE A 67 -1.00 7.32 -2.57
C PHE A 67 -1.52 6.38 -3.66
N VAL A 68 -1.18 5.09 -3.59
CA VAL A 68 -1.66 4.05 -4.52
C VAL A 68 -3.18 3.97 -4.49
N LEU A 69 -3.77 3.96 -3.29
CA LEU A 69 -5.21 4.00 -3.12
C LEU A 69 -5.79 5.26 -3.76
N ARG A 70 -5.30 6.46 -3.44
CA ARG A 70 -5.85 7.69 -4.04
C ARG A 70 -5.70 7.76 -5.56
N LYS A 71 -4.62 7.23 -6.13
CA LYS A 71 -4.32 7.24 -7.57
C LYS A 71 -5.13 6.22 -8.36
N HIS A 72 -5.29 5.01 -7.82
CA HIS A 72 -5.90 3.88 -8.52
C HIS A 72 -7.34 3.59 -8.09
N PHE A 73 -7.66 3.95 -6.86
CA PHE A 73 -8.97 3.87 -6.24
C PHE A 73 -9.67 5.23 -6.39
N SER A 74 -9.79 5.69 -7.65
CA SER A 74 -10.81 6.67 -7.97
C SER A 74 -12.14 5.94 -7.80
N TRP A 75 -12.71 6.06 -6.61
CA TRP A 75 -14.09 5.72 -6.32
C TRP A 75 -14.96 6.61 -7.20
N ASN A 76 -15.18 6.21 -8.45
CA ASN A 76 -16.28 6.79 -9.21
C ASN A 76 -17.56 6.03 -8.79
N VAL A 77 -17.91 6.15 -7.50
CA VAL A 77 -19.21 5.69 -6.96
C VAL A 77 -20.32 6.26 -7.82
N GLU A 78 -20.14 7.50 -8.26
CA GLU A 78 -21.02 8.18 -9.20
C GLU A 78 -21.17 7.42 -10.52
N ASP A 79 -20.10 6.90 -11.14
CA ASP A 79 -20.21 6.06 -12.34
C ASP A 79 -20.97 4.75 -12.08
N PHE A 80 -20.77 4.12 -10.92
CA PHE A 80 -21.48 2.89 -10.57
C PHE A 80 -22.98 3.15 -10.37
N ILE A 81 -23.34 4.24 -9.69
CA ILE A 81 -24.74 4.65 -9.50
C ILE A 81 -25.36 5.04 -10.83
N LYS A 82 -24.65 5.85 -11.64
CA LYS A 82 -25.12 6.32 -12.94
C LYS A 82 -25.34 5.15 -13.90
N LYS A 83 -24.44 4.17 -13.91
CA LYS A 83 -24.60 2.94 -14.73
C LYS A 83 -25.76 2.06 -14.25
N LYS A 84 -26.04 2.01 -12.94
CA LYS A 84 -27.21 1.31 -12.40
C LYS A 84 -28.51 1.98 -12.82
N VAL A 85 -28.62 3.31 -12.66
CA VAL A 85 -29.80 4.09 -13.01
C VAL A 85 -30.12 3.99 -14.50
N VAL A 86 -29.10 4.06 -15.38
CA VAL A 86 -29.32 3.91 -16.83
C VAL A 86 -29.87 2.52 -17.16
N LYS A 87 -29.35 1.46 -16.55
CA LYS A 87 -29.76 0.07 -16.83
C LYS A 87 -31.14 -0.31 -16.29
N GLU A 88 -31.64 0.41 -15.29
CA GLU A 88 -32.99 0.20 -14.73
C GLU A 88 -34.07 0.92 -15.54
N ASN A 89 -33.70 1.98 -16.28
CA ASN A 89 -34.60 2.76 -17.14
C ASN A 89 -34.61 2.31 -18.61
N GLU A 90 -33.92 1.21 -18.94
CA GLU A 90 -33.88 0.57 -20.26
C GLU A 90 -34.62 -0.78 -20.21
#